data_AF-A0A4T0V6U8-F1
#
_entry.id   AF-A0A4T0V6U8-F1
#
_cell.length_a   1.000
_cell.length_b   1.000
_cell.length_c   1.000
_cell.angle_alpha   90.00
_cell.angle_beta   90.00
_cell.angle_gamma   90.00
#
_symmetry.space_group_name_H-M   'P 1'
#
loop_
_entity.id
_entity.type
_entity.pdbx_description
1 polymer ?
#
loop_
_entity_poly.entity_id
_entity_poly.type
_entity_poly.pdbx_seq_one_letter_code
_entity_poly.pdbx_strand_id
1 'polypeptide(L)'
;MSARDDEVVAAEKRARALTDLLWHVGAFLILNAFFWILDLVVGQSGLQWAFWLTLFWGLGLAFHVLSFLIEGRQVARRAALRYERDDREERDRLYARYEREQSEEPR
;
A
#
# COMPACT_ATOMS: atom_id res chain seq x y z
N MET A 1 -9.68 18.05 13.39
CA MET A 1 -9.47 16.66 12.98
C MET A 1 -8.46 16.07 13.95
N SER A 2 -8.83 15.02 14.68
CA SER A 2 -8.00 14.43 15.74
C SER A 2 -6.93 13.51 15.16
N ALA A 3 -5.77 13.37 15.82
CA ALA A 3 -4.72 12.41 15.42
C ALA A 3 -5.25 10.97 15.27
N ARG A 4 -6.29 10.63 16.05
CA ARG A 4 -6.99 9.34 15.94
C ARG A 4 -7.79 9.21 14.65
N ASP A 5 -8.35 10.31 14.15
CA ASP A 5 -9.12 10.32 12.89
C ASP A 5 -8.17 10.11 11.70
N ASP A 6 -6.99 10.71 11.73
CA ASP A 6 -5.96 10.57 10.69
C ASP A 6 -5.42 9.12 10.60
N GLU A 7 -5.20 8.47 11.74
CA GLU A 7 -4.78 7.06 11.78
C GLU A 7 -5.85 6.12 11.23
N VAL A 8 -7.12 6.34 11.57
CA VAL A 8 -8.25 5.53 11.07
C VAL A 8 -8.37 5.68 9.55
N VAL A 9 -8.28 6.91 9.02
CA VAL A 9 -8.33 7.16 7.58
C VAL A 9 -7.15 6.51 6.84
N ALA A 10 -5.95 6.52 7.44
CA ALA A 10 -4.79 5.86 6.86
C ALA A 10 -4.93 4.32 6.88
N ALA A 11 -5.49 3.76 7.95
CA ALA A 11 -5.76 2.33 8.07
C ALA A 11 -6.82 1.86 7.06
N GLU A 12 -7.93 2.61 6.91
CA GLU A 12 -8.98 2.30 5.93
C GLU A 12 -8.46 2.33 4.50
N LYS A 13 -7.65 3.33 4.14
CA LYS A 13 -7.04 3.40 2.79
C LYS A 13 -6.18 2.18 2.49
N ARG A 14 -5.39 1.71 3.46
CA ARG A 14 -4.57 0.50 3.32
C ARG A 14 -5.42 -0.76 3.18
N ALA A 15 -6.45 -0.89 4.01
CA ALA A 15 -7.37 -2.02 3.96
C ALA A 15 -8.08 -2.09 2.59
N ARG A 16 -8.58 -0.96 2.09
CA ARG A 16 -9.23 -0.90 0.77
C ARG A 16 -8.26 -1.24 -0.37
N ALA A 17 -7.03 -0.74 -0.34
CA ALA A 17 -6.01 -1.07 -1.33
C ALA A 17 -5.64 -2.57 -1.33
N LEU A 18 -5.53 -3.18 -0.15
CA LEU A 18 -5.29 -4.62 -0.01
C LEU A 18 -6.47 -5.44 -0.54
N THR A 19 -7.69 -5.09 -0.17
CA THR A 19 -8.91 -5.79 -0.64
C THR A 19 -9.03 -5.73 -2.16
N ASP A 20 -8.77 -4.56 -2.76
CA ASP A 20 -8.82 -4.39 -4.20
C ASP A 20 -7.75 -5.24 -4.92
N LEU A 21 -6.53 -5.27 -4.38
CA LEU A 21 -5.46 -6.14 -4.91
C LEU A 21 -5.83 -7.62 -4.78
N LEU A 22 -6.34 -8.05 -3.62
CA LEU A 22 -6.72 -9.45 -3.39
C LEU A 22 -7.87 -9.89 -4.29
N TRP A 23 -8.83 -9.01 -4.56
CA TRP A 23 -9.91 -9.29 -5.51
C TRP A 23 -9.37 -9.55 -6.92
N HIS A 24 -8.44 -8.70 -7.38
CA HIS A 24 -7.80 -8.88 -8.69
C HIS A 24 -6.94 -10.14 -8.76
N VAL A 25 -6.16 -10.45 -7.72
CA VAL A 25 -5.37 -11.69 -7.63
C VAL A 25 -6.30 -12.92 -7.60
N GLY A 26 -7.38 -12.88 -6.82
CA GLY A 26 -8.36 -13.96 -6.73
C GLY A 26 -9.05 -14.22 -8.07
N ALA A 27 -9.54 -13.16 -8.72
CA ALA A 27 -10.14 -13.26 -10.05
C ALA A 27 -9.14 -13.81 -11.09
N PHE A 28 -7.87 -13.36 -11.04
CA PHE A 28 -6.82 -13.87 -11.91
C PHE A 28 -6.60 -15.37 -11.72
N LEU A 29 -6.48 -15.85 -10.48
CA LEU A 29 -6.26 -17.27 -10.21
C LEU A 29 -7.44 -18.14 -10.63
N ILE A 30 -8.67 -17.74 -10.29
CA ILE A 30 -9.88 -18.50 -10.60
C ILE A 30 -10.11 -18.59 -12.10
N LEU A 31 -10.02 -17.46 -12.82
CA LEU A 31 -10.26 -17.43 -14.26
C LEU A 31 -9.16 -18.15 -15.03
N ASN A 32 -7.88 -17.99 -14.66
CA ASN A 32 -6.81 -18.73 -15.32
C ASN A 32 -6.93 -20.24 -15.07
N ALA A 33 -7.21 -20.67 -13.84
CA ALA A 33 -7.44 -22.09 -13.56
C ALA A 33 -8.58 -22.65 -14.42
N PHE A 34 -9.69 -21.90 -14.55
CA PHE A 34 -10.81 -22.27 -15.41
C PHE A 34 -10.41 -22.36 -16.89
N PHE A 35 -9.66 -21.40 -17.42
CA PHE A 35 -9.21 -21.40 -18.81
C PHE A 35 -8.20 -22.53 -19.10
N TRP A 36 -7.29 -22.82 -18.17
CA TRP A 36 -6.39 -23.96 -18.29
C TRP A 36 -7.15 -25.29 -18.28
N ILE A 37 -8.16 -25.44 -17.43
CA ILE A 37 -9.03 -26.63 -17.43
C ILE A 37 -9.75 -26.75 -18.77
N LEU A 38 -10.32 -25.66 -19.31
CA LEU A 38 -10.97 -25.67 -20.61
C LEU A 38 -10.00 -26.00 -21.76
N ASP A 39 -8.81 -25.43 -21.76
CA ASP A 39 -7.81 -25.70 -22.80
C ASP A 39 -7.31 -27.15 -22.75
N LEU A 40 -7.17 -27.75 -21.56
CA LEU A 40 -6.76 -29.15 -21.42
C LEU A 40 -7.89 -30.15 -21.73
N VAL A 41 -9.16 -29.79 -21.46
CA VAL A 41 -10.31 -30.69 -21.65
C VAL A 41 -10.92 -30.56 -23.04
N VAL A 42 -10.93 -29.36 -23.61
CA VAL A 42 -11.59 -29.03 -24.89
C VAL A 42 -10.58 -28.72 -26.00
N GLY A 43 -9.34 -28.37 -25.66
CA GLY A 43 -8.34 -27.89 -26.62
C GLY A 43 -7.88 -28.96 -27.60
N GLN A 44 -7.97 -28.64 -28.89
CA GLN A 44 -7.37 -29.40 -29.98
C GLN A 44 -5.85 -29.12 -30.07
N SER A 45 -5.11 -30.05 -30.69
CA SER A 45 -3.64 -30.16 -30.79
C SER A 45 -2.87 -29.00 -31.44
N GLY A 46 -3.45 -27.80 -31.60
CA GLY A 46 -2.88 -26.71 -32.39
C GLY A 46 -2.44 -25.47 -31.61
N LEU A 47 -3.32 -24.87 -30.81
CA LEU A 47 -3.10 -23.55 -30.21
C LEU A 47 -3.64 -23.51 -28.78
N GLN A 48 -2.72 -23.48 -27.82
CA GLN A 48 -3.04 -23.30 -26.41
C GLN A 48 -3.38 -21.82 -26.16
N TRP A 49 -4.63 -21.46 -26.39
CA TRP A 49 -5.15 -20.09 -26.27
C TRP A 49 -5.15 -19.62 -24.81
N ALA A 50 -5.20 -20.55 -23.84
CA ALA A 50 -5.03 -20.25 -22.43
C ALA A 50 -3.68 -19.56 -22.14
N PHE A 51 -2.60 -19.97 -22.79
CA PHE A 51 -1.28 -19.35 -22.61
C PHE A 51 -1.30 -17.84 -22.93
N TRP A 52 -1.92 -17.45 -24.04
CA TRP A 52 -2.00 -16.05 -24.45
C TRP A 52 -2.88 -15.21 -23.53
N LEU A 53 -4.01 -15.78 -23.06
CA LEU A 53 -4.82 -15.13 -22.03
C LEU A 53 -4.02 -14.91 -20.75
N THR A 54 -3.33 -15.95 -20.25
CA THR A 54 -2.52 -15.86 -19.03
C THR A 54 -1.37 -14.88 -19.19
N LEU A 55 -0.74 -14.78 -20.37
CA LEU A 55 0.37 -13.87 -20.63
C LEU A 55 -0.07 -12.40 -20.60
N PHE A 56 -1.12 -12.04 -21.34
CA PHE A 56 -1.59 -10.66 -21.39
C PHE A 56 -2.27 -10.21 -20.10
N TRP A 57 -3.08 -11.09 -19.48
CA TRP A 57 -3.68 -10.78 -18.19
C TRP A 57 -2.66 -10.81 -17.05
N GLY A 58 -1.65 -11.68 -17.13
CA GLY A 58 -0.58 -11.78 -16.13
C GLY A 58 0.25 -10.51 -16.09
N LEU A 59 0.44 -9.86 -17.25
CA LEU A 59 1.07 -8.56 -17.32
C LEU A 59 0.21 -7.48 -16.63
N GLY A 60 -1.12 -7.50 -16.81
CA GLY A 60 -2.04 -6.61 -16.10
C GLY A 60 -1.98 -6.78 -14.57
N LEU A 61 -1.89 -8.02 -14.09
CA LEU A 61 -1.71 -8.30 -12.66
C LEU A 61 -0.36 -7.79 -12.15
N ALA A 62 0.72 -7.95 -12.92
CA ALA A 62 2.03 -7.44 -12.59
C ALA A 62 2.02 -5.91 -12.41
N PHE A 63 1.27 -5.18 -13.24
CA PHE A 63 1.07 -3.74 -13.07
C PHE A 63 0.32 -3.38 -11.78
N HIS A 64 -0.70 -4.16 -11.38
CA HIS A 64 -1.40 -3.94 -10.12
C HIS A 64 -0.50 -4.17 -8.90
N VAL A 65 0.28 -5.25 -8.90
CA VAL A 65 1.26 -5.55 -7.84
C VAL A 65 2.32 -4.44 -7.77
N LEU A 66 2.83 -3.99 -8.92
CA LEU A 66 3.81 -2.92 -8.98
C LEU A 66 3.24 -1.60 -8.43
N SER A 67 1.99 -1.27 -8.78
CA SER A 67 1.28 -0.10 -8.24
C SER A 67 1.18 -0.16 -6.71
N PHE A 68 0.75 -1.30 -6.16
CA PHE A 68 0.65 -1.49 -4.71
C PHE A 68 2.00 -1.35 -3.99
N LEU A 69 3.08 -1.91 -4.56
CA LEU A 69 4.44 -1.78 -4.02
C LEU A 69 4.94 -0.33 -4.03
N ILE A 70 4.67 0.41 -5.10
CA ILE A 70 5.04 1.83 -5.20
C ILE A 70 4.26 2.67 -4.18
N GLU A 71 2.95 2.43 -4.06
CA GLU A 71 2.08 3.11 -3.08
C GLU A 71 2.58 2.86 -1.64
N GLY A 72 2.91 1.61 -1.30
CA GLY A 72 3.48 1.24 0.00
C GLY A 72 4.79 1.97 0.31
N ARG A 73 5.70 2.08 -0.66
CA ARG A 73 6.95 2.84 -0.52
C ARG A 73 6.72 4.34 -0.32
N GLN A 74 5.75 4.92 -1.03
CA GLN A 74 5.43 6.34 -0.86
C GLN A 74 4.81 6.63 0.50
N VAL A 75 3.95 5.75 1.00
CA VAL A 75 3.34 5.88 2.34
C VAL A 75 4.41 5.77 3.43
N ALA A 76 5.33 4.81 3.34
CA ALA A 76 6.44 4.67 4.29
C ALA A 76 7.32 5.94 4.31
N ARG A 77 7.61 6.51 3.14
CA ARG A 77 8.38 7.75 3.03
C ARG A 77 7.64 8.96 3.62
N ARG A 78 6.33 9.06 3.42
CA ARG A 78 5.51 10.12 4.03
C ARG A 78 5.43 9.99 5.54
N ALA A 79 5.37 8.76 6.07
CA ALA A 79 5.37 8.50 7.51
C ALA A 79 6.70 8.91 8.15
N ALA A 80 7.84 8.57 7.53
CA ALA A 80 9.16 8.97 8.01
C ALA A 80 9.31 10.51 8.11
N LEU A 81 8.84 11.25 7.10
CA LEU A 81 8.89 12.71 7.11
C LEU A 81 7.97 13.35 8.17
N ARG A 82 6.86 12.70 8.53
CA ARG A 82 5.98 13.19 9.61
C ARG A 82 6.64 13.02 10.98
N TYR A 83 7.27 11.88 11.24
CA TYR A 83 8.04 11.64 12.46
C TYR A 83 9.14 12.69 12.67
N GLU A 84 9.89 13.03 11.62
CA GLU A 84 10.93 14.06 11.70
C GLU A 84 10.39 15.47 11.99
N ARG A 85 9.15 15.78 11.56
CA ARG A 85 8.53 17.07 11.83
C ARG A 85 8.04 17.16 13.28
N ASP A 86 7.33 16.14 13.75
CA ASP A 86 6.80 16.13 15.12
C ASP A 86 7.94 16.15 16.16
N ASP A 87 9.04 15.42 15.92
CA ASP A 87 10.23 15.42 16.80
C ASP A 87 10.87 16.83 16.89
N ARG A 88 10.93 17.55 15.77
CA ARG A 88 11.43 18.94 15.77
C ARG A 88 10.52 19.86 16.57
N GLU A 89 9.21 19.75 16.38
CA GLU A 89 8.25 20.57 17.14
C GLU A 89 8.28 20.27 18.64
N GLU A 90 8.41 19.00 19.04
CA GLU A 90 8.56 18.63 20.45
C GLU A 90 9.85 19.16 21.06
N ARG A 91 10.98 19.03 20.34
CA ARG A 91 12.25 19.63 20.76
C ARG A 91 12.12 21.13 20.93
N ASP A 92 11.57 21.84 19.96
CA ASP A 92 11.43 23.30 20.00
C ASP A 92 10.54 23.74 21.18
N ARG A 93 9.46 23.00 21.47
CA ARG A 93 8.60 23.23 22.65
C ARG A 93 9.33 22.98 23.96
N LEU A 94 10.12 21.92 24.06
CA LEU A 94 10.93 21.61 25.24
C LEU A 94 11.99 22.69 25.48
N TYR A 95 12.67 23.15 24.44
CA TYR A 95 13.64 24.25 24.54
C TYR A 95 12.98 25.55 25.00
N ALA A 96 11.84 25.92 24.42
CA ALA A 96 11.09 27.11 24.81
C ALA A 96 10.53 27.03 26.24
N ARG A 97 10.32 25.83 26.78
CA ARG A 97 9.97 25.61 28.19
C ARG A 97 11.19 25.76 29.09
N TYR A 98 12.30 25.10 28.74
CA TYR A 98 13.56 25.18 29.48
C TYR A 98 14.06 26.63 29.60
N GLU A 99 13.98 27.40 28.52
CA GLU A 99 14.39 28.80 28.50
C GLU A 99 13.53 29.66 29.45
N ARG A 100 12.22 29.40 29.50
CA ARG A 100 11.32 30.07 30.45
C ARG A 100 11.63 29.71 31.90
N GLU A 101 11.80 28.42 32.20
CA GLU A 101 12.14 27.95 33.55
C GLU A 101 13.48 28.54 34.04
N GLN A 102 14.48 28.68 33.16
CA GLN A 102 15.74 29.33 33.51
C GLN A 102 15.62 30.84 33.74
N SER A 103 14.73 31.52 33.01
CA SER A 103 14.52 32.96 33.16
C SER A 103 13.75 33.34 34.43
N GLU A 104 12.98 32.40 34.99
CA GLU A 104 12.20 32.58 36.22
C GLU A 104 12.97 32.16 37.49
N GLU A 105 14.15 31.55 37.37
CA GLU A 105 14.99 31.19 38.52
C GLU A 105 15.59 32.48 39.15
N PRO A 106 15.14 32.89 40.35
CA PRO A 106 15.65 34.10 40.98
C PRO A 106 17.07 33.83 41.50
N ARG A 107 18.02 34.65 41.04
CA ARG A 107 19.41 34.70 41.53
C ARG A 107 19.48 35.12 43.01
#